data_AF-A0A1N7AFA3-F1
#
_entry.id   AF-A0A1N7AFA3-F1
#
_cell.length_a   1.000
_cell.length_b   1.000
_cell.length_c   1.000
_cell.angle_alpha   90.00
_cell.angle_beta   90.00
_cell.angle_gamma   90.00
#
_symmetry.space_group_name_H-M   'P 1'
#
loop_
_entity.id
_entity.type
_entity.pdbx_description
1 polymer ?
#
loop_
_entity_poly.entity_id
_entity_poly.type
_entity_poly.pdbx_seq_one_letter_code
_entity_poly.pdbx_strand_id
1 'polypeptide(L)'
;MVIYSAQVTPLRSRTGSLTAKPSLPSRSRDNGVPETAPAAEWPYRHEVTETANARKIAFATFVRRALDEARATRAWSGTEVSRRTGVSRQTINRWVRGDWASDPEAERVVAFCEGLGLNPATAFAALGWDRTAAPRDTRAIPPMDPDVEALLRRLVDPNVSDAEKFHIRETIRYLAYRPTLPVDVRKRGKQAG
;
A
#
# COMPACT_ATOMS: atom_id res chain seq x y z
N MET A 1 -32.66 -12.14 65.34
CA MET A 1 -32.42 -13.59 65.18
C MET A 1 -30.97 -13.78 64.75
N VAL A 2 -30.17 -14.31 65.68
CA VAL A 2 -28.88 -15.04 65.58
C VAL A 2 -27.82 -14.63 64.54
N ILE A 3 -26.71 -14.16 65.09
CA ILE A 3 -25.32 -14.06 64.61
C ILE A 3 -24.67 -15.45 64.45
N TYR A 4 -23.93 -15.71 63.38
CA TYR A 4 -22.76 -16.62 63.39
C TYR A 4 -21.72 -16.27 62.30
N SER A 5 -20.50 -15.98 62.76
CA SER A 5 -19.22 -16.09 62.05
C SER A 5 -18.65 -17.50 62.19
N ALA A 6 -17.84 -18.00 61.24
CA ALA A 6 -16.57 -18.72 61.48
C ALA A 6 -15.96 -19.29 60.17
N GLN A 7 -14.71 -18.90 59.80
CA GLN A 7 -13.41 -19.63 59.93
C GLN A 7 -13.20 -20.76 58.88
N VAL A 8 -12.27 -20.67 57.91
CA VAL A 8 -10.77 -20.85 57.90
C VAL A 8 -10.29 -22.32 57.77
N THR A 9 -9.76 -22.66 56.57
CA THR A 9 -8.63 -23.57 56.15
C THR A 9 -8.58 -25.03 56.70
N PRO A 10 -7.71 -25.97 56.26
CA PRO A 10 -6.82 -26.07 55.09
C PRO A 10 -6.91 -27.42 54.31
N LEU A 11 -6.28 -27.52 53.13
CA LEU A 11 -5.73 -28.82 52.69
C LEU A 11 -4.24 -28.72 52.43
N ARG A 12 -3.55 -29.51 53.23
CA ARG A 12 -2.13 -29.76 53.36
C ARG A 12 -1.77 -30.93 52.44
N SER A 13 -0.70 -30.81 51.67
CA SER A 13 0.28 -31.89 51.57
C SER A 13 1.61 -31.34 51.07
N ARG A 14 2.62 -31.69 51.87
CA ARG A 14 4.00 -31.24 51.88
C ARG A 14 4.84 -32.50 51.94
N THR A 15 5.81 -32.62 51.05
CA THR A 15 7.06 -33.41 51.15
C THR A 15 7.91 -32.87 49.98
N GLY A 16 8.91 -32.00 50.19
CA GLY A 16 10.18 -32.22 50.91
C GLY A 16 11.12 -33.04 50.01
N SER A 17 12.40 -32.77 49.82
CA SER A 17 13.37 -31.75 50.28
C SER A 17 14.68 -32.03 49.52
N LEU A 18 15.71 -31.18 49.74
CA LEU A 18 17.13 -31.29 49.35
C LEU A 18 17.44 -30.61 48.01
N THR A 19 18.35 -29.64 47.89
CA THR A 19 19.41 -29.15 48.79
C THR A 19 19.85 -27.78 48.28
N ALA A 20 20.26 -26.89 49.19
CA ALA A 20 20.79 -25.58 48.86
C ALA A 20 22.25 -25.43 49.30
N LYS A 21 23.00 -24.62 48.52
CA LYS A 21 24.13 -23.70 48.87
C LYS A 21 25.57 -24.26 49.02
N PRO A 22 26.65 -23.42 48.99
CA PRO A 22 26.87 -22.04 48.45
C PRO A 22 28.30 -21.72 47.86
N SER A 23 28.48 -20.45 47.41
CA SER A 23 29.69 -19.55 47.40
C SER A 23 30.86 -19.80 46.39
N LEU A 24 31.07 -18.93 45.37
CA LEU A 24 31.95 -17.70 45.27
C LEU A 24 33.45 -18.00 44.99
N PRO A 25 34.30 -17.08 44.43
CA PRO A 25 34.08 -15.84 43.67
C PRO A 25 35.01 -15.67 42.42
N SER A 26 34.88 -14.51 41.73
CA SER A 26 35.96 -13.75 41.06
C SER A 26 36.68 -14.32 39.83
N ARG A 27 36.34 -13.77 38.66
CA ARG A 27 37.32 -13.11 37.77
C ARG A 27 36.64 -12.01 36.96
N SER A 28 37.00 -10.78 37.31
CA SER A 28 36.82 -9.57 36.52
C SER A 28 38.19 -9.15 35.99
N ARG A 29 38.18 -8.36 34.90
CA ARG A 29 39.24 -7.80 34.04
C ARG A 29 39.32 -8.49 32.67
N ASP A 30 39.24 -7.79 31.53
CA ASP A 30 39.28 -6.35 31.24
C ASP A 30 38.62 -6.07 29.88
N ASN A 31 38.07 -4.85 29.75
CA ASN A 31 38.10 -3.91 28.61
C ASN A 31 38.32 -4.52 27.20
N GLY A 32 37.52 -4.26 26.17
CA GLY A 32 36.60 -3.15 25.91
C GLY A 32 36.68 -2.87 24.41
N VAL A 33 35.64 -3.23 23.66
CA VAL A 33 35.34 -2.69 22.33
C VAL A 33 33.81 -2.78 22.18
N PRO A 34 33.04 -1.68 22.16
CA PRO A 34 31.70 -1.72 21.61
C PRO A 34 31.88 -1.67 20.10
N GLU A 35 32.11 -2.82 19.47
CA GLU A 35 31.89 -2.93 18.04
C GLU A 35 30.37 -2.91 17.86
N THR A 36 29.84 -1.70 17.74
CA THR A 36 28.56 -1.44 17.10
C THR A 36 28.65 -2.06 15.72
N ALA A 37 28.30 -3.34 15.64
CA ALA A 37 27.98 -3.98 14.38
C ALA A 37 26.84 -3.14 13.78
N PRO A 38 27.04 -2.47 12.63
CA PRO A 38 25.89 -1.97 11.89
C PRO A 38 25.09 -3.21 11.55
N ALA A 39 23.86 -3.29 12.06
CA ALA A 39 22.87 -4.21 11.56
C ALA A 39 22.90 -4.06 10.04
N ALA A 40 23.44 -5.07 9.36
CA ALA A 40 23.40 -5.15 7.93
C ALA A 40 21.92 -5.10 7.57
N GLU A 41 21.46 -3.93 7.18
CA GLU A 41 20.15 -3.69 6.62
C GLU A 41 20.20 -4.29 5.22
N TRP A 42 19.99 -5.61 5.16
CA TRP A 42 19.99 -6.34 3.89
C TRP A 42 18.92 -5.71 3.00
N PRO A 43 19.30 -5.06 1.88
CA PRO A 43 18.36 -4.32 1.03
C PRO A 43 17.25 -5.22 0.47
N TYR A 44 17.52 -6.52 0.37
CA TYR A 44 16.57 -7.54 -0.05
C TYR A 44 15.32 -7.67 0.84
N ARG A 45 15.44 -7.48 2.17
CA ARG A 45 14.28 -7.69 3.06
C ARG A 45 13.33 -6.50 3.01
N HIS A 46 13.86 -5.29 2.82
CA HIS A 46 13.07 -4.08 2.83
C HIS A 46 12.21 -3.97 1.56
N GLU A 47 12.80 -4.18 0.39
CA GLU A 47 12.13 -4.09 -0.91
C GLU A 47 10.97 -5.09 -1.05
N VAL A 48 11.14 -6.34 -0.59
CA VAL A 48 10.07 -7.35 -0.61
C VAL A 48 8.91 -6.98 0.31
N THR A 49 9.19 -6.37 1.47
CA THR A 49 8.12 -5.91 2.38
C THR A 49 7.41 -4.65 1.86
N GLU A 50 8.15 -3.74 1.23
CA GLU A 50 7.61 -2.51 0.64
C GLU A 50 6.70 -2.83 -0.55
N THR A 51 7.14 -3.71 -1.45
CA THR A 51 6.33 -4.19 -2.57
C THR A 51 5.09 -4.95 -2.11
N ALA A 52 5.19 -5.79 -1.08
CA ALA A 52 4.03 -6.48 -0.50
C ALA A 52 3.01 -5.50 0.13
N ASN A 53 3.49 -4.48 0.85
CA ASN A 53 2.65 -3.44 1.43
C ASN A 53 1.99 -2.57 0.35
N ALA A 54 2.72 -2.22 -0.71
CA ALA A 54 2.19 -1.49 -1.85
C ALA A 54 1.04 -2.26 -2.54
N ARG A 55 1.18 -3.59 -2.72
CA ARG A 55 0.10 -4.46 -3.26
C ARG A 55 -1.13 -4.47 -2.35
N LYS A 56 -0.92 -4.59 -1.03
CA LYS A 56 -2.02 -4.54 -0.05
C LYS A 56 -2.79 -3.23 -0.12
N ILE A 57 -2.08 -2.10 -0.21
CA ILE A 57 -2.70 -0.77 -0.33
C ILE A 57 -3.44 -0.61 -1.67
N ALA A 58 -2.84 -1.08 -2.78
CA ALA A 58 -3.44 -1.01 -4.11
C ALA A 58 -4.76 -1.81 -4.17
N PHE A 59 -4.73 -3.07 -3.69
CA PHE A 59 -5.92 -3.92 -3.65
C PHE A 59 -6.99 -3.38 -2.69
N ALA A 60 -6.61 -2.90 -1.50
CA ALA A 60 -7.55 -2.28 -0.57
C ALA A 60 -8.24 -1.05 -1.19
N THR A 61 -7.50 -0.24 -1.95
CA THR A 61 -8.03 0.92 -2.67
C THR A 61 -8.99 0.51 -3.78
N PHE A 62 -8.66 -0.53 -4.54
CA PHE A 62 -9.55 -1.12 -5.54
C PHE A 62 -10.87 -1.57 -4.91
N VAL A 63 -10.81 -2.34 -3.82
CA VAL A 63 -12.02 -2.85 -3.15
C VAL A 63 -12.86 -1.69 -2.58
N ARG A 64 -12.25 -0.68 -1.96
CA ARG A 64 -12.98 0.52 -1.49
C ARG A 64 -13.73 1.21 -2.64
N ARG A 65 -13.04 1.48 -3.75
CA ARG A 65 -13.62 2.12 -4.92
C ARG A 65 -14.78 1.30 -5.49
N ALA A 66 -14.62 -0.01 -5.60
CA ALA A 66 -15.67 -0.91 -6.09
C ALA A 66 -16.93 -0.86 -5.20
N LEU A 67 -16.75 -0.83 -3.87
CA LEU A 67 -17.87 -0.72 -2.93
C LEU A 67 -18.54 0.66 -2.99
N ASP A 68 -17.76 1.73 -3.10
CA ASP A 68 -18.29 3.09 -3.22
C ASP A 68 -19.09 3.26 -4.51
N GLU A 69 -18.61 2.70 -5.63
CA GLU A 69 -19.31 2.69 -6.91
C GLU A 69 -20.61 1.86 -6.85
N ALA A 70 -20.58 0.68 -6.25
CA ALA A 70 -21.77 -0.14 -6.06
C ALA A 70 -22.82 0.58 -5.18
N ARG A 71 -22.37 1.32 -4.16
CA ARG A 71 -23.24 2.14 -3.32
C ARG A 71 -23.81 3.33 -4.09
N ALA A 72 -23.01 4.02 -4.89
CA ALA A 72 -23.45 5.20 -5.64
C ALA A 72 -24.42 4.86 -6.78
N THR A 73 -24.16 3.78 -7.51
CA THR A 73 -24.92 3.41 -8.71
C THR A 73 -26.14 2.54 -8.42
N ARG A 74 -26.04 1.64 -7.43
CA ARG A 74 -27.05 0.60 -7.16
C ARG A 74 -27.60 0.63 -5.73
N ALA A 75 -27.15 1.58 -4.90
CA ALA A 75 -27.51 1.68 -3.48
C ALA A 75 -27.24 0.40 -2.68
N TRP A 76 -26.26 -0.41 -3.09
CA TRP A 76 -25.95 -1.67 -2.41
C TRP A 76 -25.29 -1.43 -1.06
N SER A 77 -25.81 -2.10 -0.04
CA SER A 77 -25.19 -2.17 1.29
C SER A 77 -24.13 -3.27 1.33
N GLY A 78 -23.22 -3.23 2.31
CA GLY A 78 -22.19 -4.28 2.46
C GLY A 78 -22.77 -5.69 2.63
N THR A 79 -23.97 -5.83 3.20
CA THR A 79 -24.68 -7.12 3.31
C THR A 79 -25.19 -7.58 1.93
N GLU A 80 -25.70 -6.65 1.13
CA GLU A 80 -26.17 -6.94 -0.23
C GLU A 80 -25.01 -7.34 -1.16
N VAL A 81 -23.87 -6.67 -1.07
CA VAL A 81 -22.65 -7.06 -1.80
C VAL A 81 -22.23 -8.47 -1.42
N SER A 82 -22.25 -8.82 -0.13
CA SER A 82 -21.89 -10.16 0.32
C SER A 82 -22.82 -11.24 -0.24
N ARG A 83 -24.13 -10.97 -0.25
CA ARG A 83 -25.14 -11.86 -0.82
C ARG A 83 -24.98 -12.07 -2.33
N ARG A 84 -24.64 -11.01 -3.08
CA ARG A 84 -24.49 -11.05 -4.54
C ARG A 84 -23.18 -11.68 -5.01
N THR A 85 -22.10 -11.43 -4.28
CA THR A 85 -20.75 -11.91 -4.64
C THR A 85 -20.43 -13.28 -4.07
N GLY A 86 -21.19 -13.75 -3.08
CA GLY A 86 -20.88 -14.97 -2.32
C GLY A 86 -19.68 -14.81 -1.36
N VAL A 87 -19.05 -13.62 -1.33
CA VAL A 87 -17.91 -13.34 -0.44
C VAL A 87 -18.42 -12.77 0.88
N SER A 88 -17.99 -13.36 2.00
CA SER A 88 -18.42 -12.89 3.32
C SER A 88 -18.02 -11.43 3.57
N ARG A 89 -18.87 -10.69 4.30
CA ARG A 89 -18.57 -9.31 4.72
C ARG A 89 -17.28 -9.20 5.54
N GLN A 90 -16.93 -10.23 6.32
CA GLN A 90 -15.67 -10.27 7.07
C GLN A 90 -14.46 -10.32 6.12
N THR A 91 -14.53 -11.15 5.07
CA THR A 91 -13.49 -11.24 4.04
C THR A 91 -13.32 -9.91 3.32
N ILE A 92 -14.41 -9.28 2.90
CA ILE A 92 -14.40 -7.97 2.23
C ILE A 92 -13.79 -6.88 3.13
N ASN A 93 -14.22 -6.82 4.40
CA ASN A 93 -13.67 -5.86 5.36
C ASN A 93 -12.16 -6.06 5.60
N ARG A 94 -11.70 -7.31 5.61
CA ARG A 94 -10.28 -7.65 5.72
C ARG A 94 -9.48 -7.12 4.53
N TRP A 95 -10.02 -7.28 3.31
CA TRP A 95 -9.42 -6.74 2.09
C TRP A 95 -9.36 -5.21 2.10
N VAL A 96 -10.43 -4.54 2.53
CA VAL A 96 -10.49 -3.07 2.67
C VAL A 96 -9.44 -2.53 3.64
N ARG A 97 -9.13 -3.28 4.70
CA ARG A 97 -8.10 -2.92 5.68
C ARG A 97 -6.67 -3.25 5.22
N GLY A 98 -6.51 -4.10 4.21
CA GLY A 98 -5.20 -4.63 3.81
C GLY A 98 -4.56 -5.57 4.86
N ASP A 99 -5.32 -5.97 5.88
CA ASP A 99 -4.86 -6.76 7.03
C ASP A 99 -5.11 -8.25 6.81
N TRP A 100 -4.53 -8.77 5.73
CA TRP A 100 -4.57 -10.19 5.41
C TRP A 100 -3.17 -10.80 5.52
N ALA A 101 -3.08 -11.94 6.22
CA ALA A 101 -1.84 -12.67 6.47
C ALA A 101 -1.39 -13.46 5.23
N SER A 102 -2.36 -13.99 4.48
CA SER A 102 -2.15 -14.72 3.24
C SER A 102 -2.84 -14.01 2.08
N ASP A 103 -2.26 -14.15 0.89
CA ASP A 103 -2.83 -13.66 -0.36
C ASP A 103 -4.32 -14.05 -0.47
N PRO A 104 -5.20 -13.15 -0.97
CA PRO A 104 -6.60 -13.48 -1.21
C PRO A 104 -6.75 -14.73 -2.09
N GLU A 105 -7.84 -15.47 -1.93
CA GLU A 105 -8.12 -16.60 -2.82
C GLU A 105 -8.58 -16.07 -4.19
N ALA A 106 -7.94 -16.48 -5.28
CA ALA A 106 -8.25 -15.99 -6.62
C ALA A 106 -9.71 -16.20 -7.01
N GLU A 107 -10.29 -17.36 -6.68
CA GLU A 107 -11.71 -17.67 -6.91
C GLU A 107 -12.64 -16.65 -6.22
N ARG A 108 -12.31 -16.25 -4.99
CA ARG A 108 -13.10 -15.23 -4.26
C ARG A 108 -12.96 -13.85 -4.87
N VAL A 109 -11.79 -13.51 -5.40
CA VAL A 109 -11.57 -12.23 -6.09
C VAL A 109 -12.37 -12.19 -7.38
N VAL A 110 -12.41 -13.30 -8.13
CA VAL A 110 -13.25 -13.44 -9.34
C VAL A 110 -14.72 -13.30 -8.99
N ALA A 111 -15.22 -14.07 -8.02
CA ALA A 111 -16.62 -14.01 -7.59
C ALA A 111 -17.04 -12.60 -7.10
N PHE A 112 -16.13 -11.90 -6.40
CA PHE A 112 -16.33 -10.50 -6.03
C PHE A 112 -16.47 -9.58 -7.25
N CYS A 113 -15.58 -9.71 -8.23
CA CYS A 113 -15.63 -8.88 -9.43
C CYS A 113 -16.87 -9.18 -10.27
N GLU A 114 -17.17 -10.46 -10.53
CA GLU A 114 -18.35 -10.88 -11.29
C GLU A 114 -19.65 -10.43 -10.64
N GLY A 115 -19.78 -10.58 -9.31
CA GLY A 115 -20.97 -10.14 -8.58
C GLY A 115 -21.20 -8.62 -8.60
N LEU A 116 -20.15 -7.83 -8.87
CA LEU A 116 -20.22 -6.38 -9.04
C LEU A 116 -20.25 -5.92 -10.51
N GLY A 117 -20.05 -6.84 -11.46
CA GLY A 117 -19.91 -6.53 -12.90
C GLY A 117 -18.58 -5.87 -13.25
N LEU A 118 -17.52 -6.14 -12.49
CA LEU A 118 -16.16 -5.63 -12.70
C LEU A 118 -15.30 -6.66 -13.44
N ASN A 119 -14.28 -6.20 -14.16
CA ASN A 119 -13.32 -7.09 -14.82
C ASN A 119 -12.30 -7.64 -13.78
N PRO A 120 -12.21 -8.97 -13.56
CA PRO A 120 -11.26 -9.56 -12.61
C PRO A 120 -9.78 -9.23 -12.88
N ALA A 121 -9.41 -8.95 -14.13
CA ALA A 121 -8.04 -8.56 -14.49
C ALA A 121 -7.57 -7.30 -13.74
N THR A 122 -8.49 -6.36 -13.47
CA THR A 122 -8.16 -5.13 -12.72
C THR A 122 -7.80 -5.41 -11.27
N ALA A 123 -8.45 -6.40 -10.65
CA ALA A 123 -8.15 -6.85 -9.30
C ALA A 123 -6.81 -7.61 -9.25
N PHE A 124 -6.54 -8.47 -10.25
CA PHE A 124 -5.28 -9.20 -10.36
C PHE A 124 -4.08 -8.29 -10.62
N ALA A 125 -4.26 -7.23 -11.42
CA ALA A 125 -3.24 -6.20 -11.59
C ALA A 125 -2.95 -5.46 -10.27
N ALA A 126 -3.97 -5.13 -9.48
CA ALA A 126 -3.79 -4.52 -8.15
C ALA A 126 -3.07 -5.45 -7.15
N LEU A 127 -3.23 -6.76 -7.32
CA LEU A 127 -2.55 -7.80 -6.53
C LEU A 127 -1.16 -8.14 -7.07
N GLY A 128 -0.78 -7.61 -8.24
CA GLY A 128 0.49 -7.94 -8.90
C GLY A 128 0.58 -9.41 -9.34
N TRP A 129 -0.56 -10.10 -9.49
CA TRP A 129 -0.62 -11.49 -9.97
C TRP A 129 -0.62 -11.59 -11.49
N ASP A 130 -0.91 -10.49 -12.15
CA ASP A 130 -0.80 -10.40 -13.60
C ASP A 130 0.68 -10.19 -13.97
N ARG A 131 1.36 -11.27 -14.39
CA ARG A 131 2.73 -11.21 -14.96
C ARG A 131 2.77 -10.53 -16.33
N THR A 132 1.61 -10.30 -16.94
CA THR A 132 1.41 -9.69 -18.26
C THR A 132 0.85 -8.26 -18.18
N ALA A 133 0.33 -7.81 -17.02
CA ALA A 133 -0.07 -6.42 -16.82
C ALA A 133 1.18 -5.56 -16.74
N ALA A 134 1.54 -4.98 -17.88
CA ALA A 134 2.36 -3.78 -17.91
C ALA A 134 1.81 -2.74 -16.89
N PRO A 135 2.67 -1.92 -16.27
CA PRO A 135 2.25 -0.93 -15.29
C PRO A 135 1.18 -0.01 -15.89
N ARG A 136 -0.05 -0.14 -15.38
CA ARG A 136 -1.18 0.79 -15.46
C ARG A 136 -1.42 1.42 -16.83
N ASP A 137 -2.42 0.90 -17.53
CA ASP A 137 -3.08 1.66 -18.58
C ASP A 137 -3.73 2.92 -18.00
N THR A 138 -3.54 3.98 -18.77
CA THR A 138 -3.64 5.36 -18.38
C THR A 138 -5.10 5.77 -18.19
N ARG A 139 -5.38 6.59 -17.18
CA ARG A 139 -6.62 7.38 -17.10
C ARG A 139 -6.73 8.13 -18.42
N ALA A 140 -7.63 7.70 -19.32
CA ALA A 140 -7.81 8.18 -20.70
C ALA A 140 -7.13 9.54 -20.93
N ILE A 141 -5.86 9.47 -21.36
CA ILE A 141 -5.10 10.67 -21.69
C ILE A 141 -5.83 11.24 -22.90
N PRO A 142 -6.24 12.53 -22.88
CA PRO A 142 -6.74 13.19 -24.09
C PRO A 142 -5.77 12.90 -25.24
N PRO A 143 -6.25 12.69 -26.49
CA PRO A 143 -5.37 12.38 -27.60
C PRO A 143 -4.20 13.37 -27.60
N MET A 144 -2.99 12.82 -27.43
CA MET A 144 -1.79 13.61 -27.28
C MET A 144 -1.54 14.36 -28.58
N ASP A 145 -1.07 15.60 -28.48
CA ASP A 145 -0.73 16.39 -29.65
C ASP A 145 0.32 15.63 -30.50
N PRO A 146 0.14 15.54 -31.83
CA PRO A 146 1.02 14.75 -32.69
C PRO A 146 2.50 15.17 -32.61
N ASP A 147 2.78 16.46 -32.34
CA ASP A 147 4.15 16.94 -32.20
C ASP A 147 4.78 16.46 -30.89
N VAL A 148 3.99 16.41 -29.81
CA VAL A 148 4.43 15.85 -28.53
C VAL A 148 4.71 14.36 -28.66
N GLU A 149 3.87 13.63 -29.39
CA GLU A 149 4.10 12.22 -29.66
C GLU A 149 5.37 12.00 -30.50
N ALA A 150 5.61 12.84 -31.50
CA ALA A 150 6.84 12.79 -32.31
C ALA A 150 8.10 13.06 -31.48
N LEU A 151 8.04 14.01 -30.54
CA LEU A 151 9.15 14.28 -29.60
C LEU A 151 9.43 13.09 -28.69
N LEU A 152 8.40 12.44 -28.14
CA LEU A 152 8.56 11.24 -27.33
C LEU A 152 9.14 10.08 -28.14
N ARG A 153 8.68 9.88 -29.38
CA ARG A 153 9.20 8.86 -30.30
C ARG A 153 10.69 9.07 -30.58
N ARG A 154 11.13 10.31 -30.82
CA ARG A 154 12.55 10.65 -31.00
C ARG A 154 13.40 10.41 -29.75
N LEU A 155 12.85 10.68 -28.56
CA LEU A 155 13.58 10.47 -27.30
C LEU A 155 13.88 9.00 -27.00
N VAL A 156 13.03 8.08 -27.46
CA VAL A 156 13.19 6.63 -27.26
C VAL A 156 13.88 5.92 -28.43
N ASP A 157 14.00 6.56 -29.60
CA ASP A 157 14.64 5.99 -30.78
C ASP A 157 16.16 5.82 -30.55
N PRO A 158 16.72 4.59 -30.60
CA PRO A 158 18.17 4.37 -30.39
C PRO A 158 19.04 4.97 -31.49
N ASN A 159 18.49 5.31 -32.67
CA ASN A 159 19.24 5.89 -33.78
C ASN A 159 19.41 7.42 -33.65
N VAL A 160 18.70 8.05 -32.71
CA VAL A 160 18.85 9.48 -32.43
C VAL A 160 20.02 9.69 -31.48
N SER A 161 20.89 10.64 -31.83
CA SER A 161 22.09 10.95 -31.05
C SER A 161 21.78 11.42 -29.62
N ASP A 162 22.68 11.13 -28.68
CA ASP A 162 22.52 11.56 -27.29
C ASP A 162 22.52 13.08 -27.15
N ALA A 163 23.27 13.80 -28.00
CA ALA A 163 23.28 15.26 -28.04
C ALA A 163 21.90 15.82 -28.42
N GLU A 164 21.23 15.20 -29.40
CA GLU A 164 19.89 15.60 -29.83
C GLU A 164 18.84 15.28 -28.76
N LYS A 165 18.89 14.08 -28.16
CA LYS A 165 18.02 13.72 -27.02
C LYS A 165 18.21 14.64 -25.84
N PHE A 166 19.45 15.02 -25.53
CA PHE A 166 19.77 15.98 -24.48
C PHE A 166 19.15 17.34 -24.77
N HIS A 167 19.30 17.87 -25.98
CA HIS A 167 18.71 19.15 -26.38
C HIS A 167 17.18 19.15 -26.31
N ILE A 168 16.53 18.06 -26.76
CA ILE A 168 15.07 17.89 -26.65
C ILE A 168 14.63 17.89 -25.18
N ARG A 169 15.29 17.11 -24.30
CA ARG A 169 14.96 17.06 -22.87
C ARG A 169 15.14 18.42 -22.19
N GLU A 170 16.22 19.12 -22.51
CA GLU A 170 16.51 20.43 -21.92
C GLU A 170 15.49 21.49 -22.36
N THR A 171 15.10 21.46 -23.64
CA THR A 171 14.06 22.35 -24.17
C THR A 171 12.72 22.09 -23.48
N ILE A 172 12.32 20.81 -23.35
CA ILE A 172 11.08 20.44 -22.64
C ILE A 172 11.13 20.93 -21.19
N ARG A 173 12.25 20.70 -20.49
CA ARG A 173 12.45 21.16 -19.12
C ARG A 173 12.31 22.68 -19.01
N TYR A 174 12.98 23.42 -19.89
CA TYR A 174 12.88 24.88 -19.92
C TYR A 174 11.45 25.36 -20.13
N LEU A 175 10.71 24.75 -21.07
CA LEU A 175 9.32 25.11 -21.34
C LEU A 175 8.39 24.76 -20.18
N ALA A 176 8.54 23.58 -19.58
CA ALA A 176 7.68 23.09 -18.51
C ALA A 176 7.80 23.91 -17.22
N TYR A 177 8.99 24.47 -16.95
CA TYR A 177 9.26 25.24 -15.74
C TYR A 177 9.42 26.74 -15.99
N ARG A 178 8.96 27.27 -17.14
CA ARG A 178 8.97 28.71 -17.34
C ARG A 178 8.13 29.40 -16.27
N PRO A 179 8.64 30.45 -15.61
CA PRO A 179 7.80 31.30 -14.77
C PRO A 179 6.73 31.95 -15.66
N THR A 180 5.46 31.73 -15.33
CA THR A 180 4.35 32.40 -16.00
C THR A 180 4.42 33.89 -15.68
N LEU A 181 4.71 34.72 -16.68
CA LEU A 181 4.63 36.17 -16.52
C LEU A 181 3.18 36.53 -16.18
N PRO A 182 2.91 37.36 -15.15
CA PRO A 182 1.58 37.85 -14.87
C PRO A 182 1.04 38.54 -16.13
N VAL A 183 -0.07 38.05 -16.66
CA VAL A 183 -0.81 38.73 -17.72
C VAL A 183 -1.50 39.92 -17.05
N ASP A 184 -0.81 41.06 -16.98
CA ASP A 184 -1.42 42.29 -16.51
C ASP A 184 -2.56 42.67 -17.44
N VAL A 185 -3.75 42.63 -16.85
CA VAL A 185 -5.03 43.00 -17.40
C VAL A 185 -4.98 44.48 -17.81
N ARG A 186 -4.65 44.75 -19.07
CA ARG A 186 -4.93 46.06 -19.69
C ARG A 186 -6.42 46.18 -20.02
N LYS A 187 -7.26 46.16 -18.98
CA LYS A 187 -8.56 46.82 -18.97
C LYS A 187 -8.34 48.18 -18.31
N ARG A 188 -7.95 49.19 -19.09
CA ARG A 188 -8.02 50.60 -18.66
C ARG A 188 -8.62 51.44 -19.77
N GLY A 189 -9.89 51.82 -19.57
CA GLY A 189 -10.42 53.11 -19.98
C GLY A 189 -11.12 53.20 -21.34
N LYS A 190 -12.29 52.57 -21.48
CA LYS A 190 -13.41 53.18 -22.23
C LYS A 190 -14.48 53.52 -21.19
N GLN A 191 -14.93 54.77 -21.17
CA GLN A 191 -15.82 55.51 -20.22
C GLN A 191 -15.05 56.57 -19.42
N ALA A 192 -15.49 57.83 -19.28
CA ALA A 192 -16.57 58.63 -19.83
C ALA A 192 -16.27 60.11 -19.43
N GLY A 193 -16.80 61.09 -20.15
CA GLY A 193 -16.78 62.52 -19.78
C GLY A 193 -16.28 63.41 -20.89
#